data_AF-A0A7X8HUE0-F1
#
_entry.id   AF-A0A7X8HUE0-F1
#
_cell.length_a   1.000
_cell.length_b   1.000
_cell.length_c   1.000
_cell.angle_alpha   90.00
_cell.angle_beta   90.00
_cell.angle_gamma   90.00
#
_symmetry.space_group_name_H-M   'P 1'
#
loop_
_entity.id
_entity.type
_entity.pdbx_description
1 polymer ?
#
loop_
_entity_poly.entity_id
_entity_poly.type
_entity_poly.pdbx_seq_one_letter_code
_entity_poly.pdbx_strand_id
1 'polypeptide(L)'
;FDLYKVHQDAELIDLHLESEDYQMGEESIPAVNASASMDSNGDINITFCNLKANEGVKVDCVLNSTDFRIGSMTGQVLAADEITAHNTFEVPERVKPAAFTAAEKTENGFTVNLPAASVVLLTLKKE
;
A
#
# COMPACT_ATOMS: atom_id res chain seq x y z
N PHE A 1 12.52 3.43 -0.86
CA PHE A 1 12.31 4.80 -1.39
C PHE A 1 11.75 4.83 -2.79
N ASP A 2 12.13 3.93 -3.71
CA ASP A 2 11.64 3.98 -5.10
C ASP A 2 10.10 4.03 -5.21
N LEU A 3 9.41 3.15 -4.47
CA LEU A 3 7.93 3.14 -4.38
C LEU A 3 7.30 4.44 -3.85
N TYR A 4 8.05 5.30 -3.17
CA TYR A 4 7.55 6.52 -2.53
C TYR A 4 7.85 7.78 -3.36
N LYS A 5 8.58 7.66 -4.48
CA LYS A 5 8.89 8.81 -5.35
C LYS A 5 7.64 9.51 -5.86
N VAL A 6 6.55 8.77 -6.05
CA VAL A 6 5.24 9.29 -6.48
C VAL A 6 4.62 10.30 -5.51
N HIS A 7 5.09 10.35 -4.27
CA HIS A 7 4.63 11.31 -3.26
C HIS A 7 5.46 12.61 -3.24
N GLN A 8 6.53 12.71 -4.02
CA GLN A 8 7.33 13.94 -4.11
C GLN A 8 6.58 14.99 -4.93
N ASP A 9 6.46 16.21 -4.38
CA ASP A 9 5.70 17.32 -4.97
C ASP A 9 4.21 17.01 -5.27
N ALA A 10 3.67 15.95 -4.65
CA ALA A 10 2.27 15.55 -4.77
C ALA A 10 1.42 16.21 -3.69
N GLU A 11 0.14 16.41 -3.98
CA GLU A 11 -0.83 16.96 -3.02
C GLU A 11 -1.32 15.87 -2.07
N LEU A 12 -1.17 16.07 -0.76
CA LEU A 12 -1.67 15.14 0.25
C LEU A 12 -3.21 15.05 0.17
N ILE A 13 -3.73 13.83 0.10
CA ILE A 13 -5.17 13.56 0.17
C ILE A 13 -5.52 13.23 1.62
N ASP A 14 -6.60 13.83 2.12
CA ASP A 14 -7.13 13.50 3.44
C ASP A 14 -7.54 12.01 3.49
N LEU A 15 -7.06 11.32 4.52
CA LEU A 15 -7.26 9.88 4.68
C LEU A 15 -7.57 9.56 6.14
N HIS A 16 -8.66 8.82 6.34
CA HIS A 16 -9.00 8.22 7.61
C HIS A 16 -8.78 6.71 7.52
N LEU A 17 -7.93 6.17 8.40
CA LEU A 17 -7.63 4.75 8.47
C LEU A 17 -8.02 4.20 9.85
N GLU A 18 -8.96 3.28 9.84
CA GLU A 18 -9.20 2.39 10.97
C GLU A 18 -8.34 1.15 10.78
N SER A 19 -7.47 0.86 11.75
CA SER A 19 -6.60 -0.30 11.75
C SER A 19 -6.78 -1.04 13.07
N GLU A 20 -6.82 -2.37 12.99
CA GLU A 20 -6.62 -3.21 14.17
C GLU A 20 -5.21 -3.01 14.73
N ASP A 21 -5.02 -3.39 16.00
CA ASP A 21 -3.70 -3.38 16.64
C ASP A 21 -2.91 -4.64 16.28
N TYR A 22 -1.62 -4.48 15.99
CA TYR A 22 -0.63 -5.54 16.02
C TYR A 22 0.07 -5.52 17.38
N GLN A 23 -0.21 -6.54 18.20
CA GLN A 23 0.29 -6.65 19.56
C GLN A 23 1.46 -7.65 19.66
N MET A 24 2.50 -7.28 20.39
CA MET A 24 3.61 -8.16 20.77
C MET A 24 3.93 -8.00 22.25
N GLY A 25 3.49 -8.97 23.06
CA GLY A 25 3.58 -8.86 24.51
C GLY A 25 2.70 -7.74 25.05
N GLU A 26 3.29 -6.78 25.75
CA GLU A 26 2.60 -5.61 26.30
C GLU A 26 2.59 -4.41 25.35
N GLU A 27 3.33 -4.47 24.23
CA GLU A 27 3.40 -3.39 23.25
C GLU A 27 2.41 -3.61 22.11
N SER A 28 1.82 -2.52 21.60
CA SER A 28 0.97 -2.54 20.41
C SER A 28 1.23 -1.34 19.50
N ILE A 29 1.01 -1.56 18.21
CA ILE A 29 1.04 -0.54 17.15
C ILE A 29 -0.13 -0.80 16.20
N PRO A 30 -0.58 0.19 15.40
CA PRO A 30 -1.52 -0.07 14.31
C PRO A 30 -0.94 -1.11 13.34
N ALA A 31 -1.72 -2.12 12.98
CA ALA A 31 -1.31 -3.17 12.02
C ALA A 31 -1.06 -2.61 10.61
N VAL A 32 -1.79 -1.57 10.21
CA VAL A 32 -1.66 -0.93 8.90
C VAL A 32 -1.35 0.54 9.05
N ASN A 33 -0.41 1.02 8.24
CA ASN A 33 -0.23 2.44 7.98
C ASN A 33 -0.50 2.75 6.51
N ALA A 34 -1.03 3.92 6.21
CA ALA A 34 -1.27 4.34 4.84
C ALA A 34 -1.05 5.84 4.64
N SER A 35 -0.71 6.22 3.41
CA SER A 35 -0.66 7.61 2.95
C SER A 35 -1.16 7.71 1.52
N ALA A 36 -1.92 8.75 1.20
CA ALA A 36 -2.47 8.99 -0.12
C ALA A 36 -2.08 10.39 -0.63
N SER A 37 -1.70 10.49 -1.89
CA SER A 37 -1.46 11.77 -2.53
C SER A 37 -1.91 11.77 -3.99
N MET A 38 -2.24 12.95 -4.52
CA MET A 38 -2.50 13.17 -5.94
C MET A 38 -1.26 13.76 -6.59
N ASP A 39 -0.76 13.13 -7.64
CA ASP A 39 0.37 13.67 -8.40
C ASP A 39 -0.07 14.72 -9.44
N SER A 40 0.91 15.34 -10.11
CA SER A 40 0.66 16.37 -11.13
C SER A 40 -0.08 15.88 -12.39
N ASN A 41 -0.17 14.56 -12.61
CA ASN A 41 -0.99 13.98 -13.68
C ASN A 41 -2.45 13.77 -13.25
N GLY A 42 -2.75 14.01 -11.96
CA GLY A 42 -4.05 13.75 -11.36
C GLY A 42 -4.24 12.29 -10.94
N ASP A 43 -3.18 11.46 -10.95
CA ASP A 43 -3.27 10.09 -10.47
C ASP A 43 -3.23 10.06 -8.93
N ILE A 44 -4.07 9.22 -8.32
CA ILE A 44 -4.07 9.02 -6.87
C ILE A 44 -3.12 7.87 -6.55
N ASN A 45 -2.07 8.17 -5.77
CA ASN A 45 -1.08 7.21 -5.32
C ASN A 45 -1.28 6.94 -3.83
N ILE A 46 -1.43 5.67 -3.47
CA ILE A 46 -1.69 5.23 -2.10
C ILE A 46 -0.62 4.23 -1.71
N THR A 47 0.15 4.52 -0.66
CA THR A 47 1.07 3.56 -0.07
C THR A 47 0.47 2.97 1.20
N PHE A 48 0.63 1.66 1.36
CA PHE A 48 0.22 0.89 2.52
C PHE A 48 1.43 0.15 3.10
N CYS A 49 1.52 0.08 4.42
CA CYS A 49 2.46 -0.78 5.14
C CYS A 49 1.66 -1.77 5.99
N ASN A 50 1.83 -3.08 5.78
CA ASN A 50 1.35 -4.10 6.71
C ASN A 50 2.48 -4.44 7.70
N LEU A 51 2.28 -4.09 8.96
CA LEU A 51 3.23 -4.26 10.05
C LEU A 51 3.11 -5.65 10.72
N LYS A 52 2.06 -6.42 10.43
CA LYS A 52 1.96 -7.81 10.90
C LYS A 52 3.03 -8.66 10.24
N ALA A 53 3.88 -9.28 11.05
CA ALA A 53 5.03 -10.06 10.59
C ALA A 53 4.67 -11.29 9.74
N ASN A 54 3.57 -11.97 10.09
CA ASN A 54 3.25 -13.31 9.58
C ASN A 54 1.82 -13.44 9.03
N GLU A 55 1.05 -12.35 9.03
CA GLU A 55 -0.36 -12.36 8.65
C GLU A 55 -0.64 -11.26 7.62
N GLY A 56 -1.38 -11.62 6.57
CA GLY A 56 -1.88 -10.63 5.62
C GLY A 56 -3.05 -9.83 6.21
N VAL A 57 -3.26 -8.63 5.71
CA VAL A 57 -4.38 -7.78 6.14
C VAL A 57 -5.21 -7.37 4.93
N LYS A 58 -6.52 -7.57 5.01
CA LYS A 58 -7.45 -7.01 4.02
C LYS A 58 -7.86 -5.61 4.47
N VAL A 59 -7.75 -4.65 3.55
CA VAL A 59 -8.20 -3.27 3.76
C VAL A 59 -9.32 -2.97 2.77
N ASP A 60 -10.47 -2.55 3.29
CA ASP A 60 -11.58 -2.07 2.49
C ASP A 60 -11.48 -0.53 2.39
N CYS A 61 -11.38 0.00 1.17
CA CYS A 61 -11.19 1.41 0.91
C CYS A 61 -12.40 2.01 0.20
N VAL A 62 -12.92 3.11 0.76
CA VAL A 62 -13.99 3.90 0.15
C VAL A 62 -13.39 5.18 -0.41
N LEU A 63 -13.71 5.49 -1.66
CA LEU A 63 -13.29 6.73 -2.31
C LEU A 63 -14.46 7.73 -2.35
N ASN A 64 -14.44 8.68 -1.42
CA ASN A 64 -15.46 9.70 -1.30
C ASN A 64 -15.18 10.88 -2.25
N SER A 65 -15.34 10.68 -3.56
CA SER A 65 -15.17 11.73 -4.56
C SER A 65 -16.33 11.80 -5.54
N THR A 66 -16.79 13.02 -5.85
CA THR A 66 -17.73 13.25 -6.96
C THR A 66 -17.03 13.38 -8.30
N ASP A 67 -15.73 13.72 -8.29
CA ASP A 67 -14.98 14.15 -9.47
C ASP A 67 -13.96 13.08 -9.91
N PHE A 68 -13.73 12.05 -9.12
CA PHE A 68 -12.80 10.97 -9.42
C PHE A 68 -13.51 9.61 -9.42
N ARG A 69 -13.52 8.95 -10.58
CA ARG A 69 -13.95 7.56 -10.73
C ARG A 69 -12.76 6.72 -11.15
N ILE A 70 -12.56 5.58 -10.50
CA ILE A 70 -11.41 4.71 -10.74
C ILE A 70 -11.56 4.04 -12.09
N GLY A 71 -10.78 4.45 -13.09
CA GLY A 71 -10.72 3.85 -14.42
C GLY A 71 -9.78 2.65 -14.49
N SER A 72 -8.61 2.74 -13.85
CA SER A 72 -7.69 1.60 -13.72
C SER A 72 -6.91 1.65 -12.40
N MET A 73 -6.40 0.48 -12.00
CA MET A 73 -5.54 0.34 -10.83
C MET A 73 -4.31 -0.47 -11.21
N THR A 74 -3.15 0.01 -10.82
CA THR A 74 -1.88 -0.71 -10.94
C THR A 74 -1.15 -0.66 -9.62
N GLY A 75 -0.42 -1.71 -9.25
CA GLY A 75 0.31 -1.72 -8.00
C GLY A 75 1.67 -2.36 -8.07
N GLN A 76 2.48 -2.03 -7.06
CA GLN A 76 3.74 -2.69 -6.77
C GLN A 76 3.79 -3.07 -5.29
N VAL A 77 4.47 -4.17 -4.97
CA VAL A 77 4.67 -4.63 -3.60
C VAL A 77 6.14 -4.93 -3.35
N LEU A 78 6.63 -4.53 -2.19
CA LEU A 78 7.88 -4.96 -1.62
C LEU A 78 7.55 -5.85 -0.41
N ALA A 79 7.87 -7.13 -0.53
CA ALA A 79 7.67 -8.13 0.52
C ALA A 79 8.73 -9.24 0.33
N ALA A 80 8.86 -10.10 1.34
CA ALA A 80 9.76 -11.24 1.30
C ALA A 80 9.14 -12.45 2.01
N ASP A 81 9.82 -13.59 1.90
CA ASP A 81 9.47 -14.83 2.59
C ASP A 81 9.76 -14.78 4.10
N GLU A 82 10.69 -13.93 4.52
CA GLU A 82 11.11 -13.75 5.91
C GLU A 82 11.22 -12.27 6.27
N ILE A 83 10.83 -11.88 7.48
CA ILE A 83 10.93 -10.50 7.96
C ILE A 83 12.39 -10.00 8.09
N THR A 84 13.36 -10.91 8.13
CA THR A 84 14.80 -10.64 8.19
C THR A 84 15.49 -10.78 6.84
N ALA A 85 14.73 -11.06 5.76
CA ALA A 85 15.27 -11.16 4.42
C ALA A 85 15.95 -9.84 4.00
N HIS A 86 17.11 -9.96 3.37
CA HIS A 86 17.89 -8.82 2.90
C HIS A 86 18.71 -9.21 1.67
N ASN A 87 19.19 -8.20 0.95
CA ASN A 87 20.04 -8.36 -0.22
C ASN A 87 21.51 -8.46 0.20
N THR A 88 22.26 -9.37 -0.43
CA THR A 88 23.72 -9.47 -0.30
C THR A 88 24.39 -9.20 -1.65
N PHE A 89 25.72 -9.19 -1.73
CA PHE A 89 26.41 -9.06 -3.01
C PHE A 89 26.17 -10.28 -3.93
N GLU A 90 26.03 -11.48 -3.35
CA GLU A 90 25.77 -12.73 -4.05
C GLU A 90 24.30 -12.85 -4.48
N VAL A 91 23.38 -12.33 -3.66
CA VAL A 91 21.93 -12.34 -3.93
C VAL A 91 21.37 -10.91 -3.80
N PRO A 92 21.64 -10.04 -4.79
CA PRO A 92 21.33 -8.61 -4.70
C PRO A 92 19.85 -8.27 -4.85
N GLU A 93 19.04 -9.23 -5.31
CA GLU A 93 17.63 -9.03 -5.67
C GLU A 93 16.68 -9.95 -4.88
N ARG A 94 17.08 -10.43 -3.69
CA ARG A 94 16.22 -11.25 -2.82
C ARG A 94 14.96 -10.50 -2.40
N VAL A 95 15.11 -9.21 -2.09
CA VAL A 95 14.04 -8.30 -1.68
C VAL A 95 14.01 -7.13 -2.67
N LYS A 96 13.01 -7.11 -3.54
CA LYS A 96 12.81 -6.08 -4.57
C LYS A 96 11.32 -5.88 -4.87
N PRO A 97 10.92 -4.72 -5.40
CA PRO A 97 9.55 -4.51 -5.83
C PRO A 97 9.12 -5.51 -6.90
N ALA A 98 7.90 -6.01 -6.77
CA ALA A 98 7.21 -6.87 -7.72
C ALA A 98 5.86 -6.27 -8.11
N ALA A 99 5.25 -6.75 -9.19
CA ALA A 99 3.90 -6.35 -9.56
C ALA A 99 2.91 -6.79 -8.47
N PHE A 100 1.98 -5.91 -8.11
CA PHE A 100 0.93 -6.19 -7.14
C PHE A 100 -0.43 -6.20 -7.83
N THR A 101 -1.17 -7.30 -7.68
CA THR A 101 -2.45 -7.54 -8.37
C THR A 101 -3.58 -7.90 -7.40
N ALA A 102 -3.34 -7.89 -6.09
CA ALA A 102 -4.34 -8.23 -5.08
C ALA A 102 -5.16 -7.02 -4.64
N ALA A 103 -5.59 -6.21 -5.62
CA ALA A 103 -6.49 -5.09 -5.45
C ALA A 103 -7.66 -5.20 -6.42
N GLU A 104 -8.88 -4.99 -5.92
CA GLU A 104 -10.12 -5.17 -6.68
C GLU A 104 -11.03 -3.97 -6.50
N LYS A 105 -11.58 -3.44 -7.60
CA LYS A 105 -12.55 -2.34 -7.51
C LYS A 105 -13.84 -2.83 -6.87
N THR A 106 -14.46 -1.96 -6.10
CA THR A 106 -15.81 -2.15 -5.55
C THR A 106 -16.72 -1.05 -6.10
N GLU A 107 -18.00 -1.09 -5.71
CA GLU A 107 -18.96 -0.04 -6.08
C GLU A 107 -18.53 1.35 -5.60
N ASN A 108 -17.95 1.44 -4.40
CA ASN A 108 -17.63 2.71 -3.74
C ASN A 108 -16.12 2.99 -3.60
N GLY A 109 -15.27 2.18 -4.23
CA GLY A 109 -13.82 2.29 -4.07
C GLY A 109 -13.11 1.01 -4.50
N PHE A 110 -12.36 0.41 -3.58
CA PHE A 110 -11.57 -0.80 -3.84
C PHE A 110 -11.25 -1.56 -2.56
N THR A 111 -10.84 -2.83 -2.68
CA THR A 111 -10.25 -3.61 -1.60
C THR A 111 -8.81 -3.96 -1.93
N VAL A 112 -7.98 -4.11 -0.90
CA VAL A 112 -6.58 -4.50 -1.04
C VAL A 112 -6.25 -5.62 -0.05
N ASN A 113 -5.64 -6.70 -0.54
CA ASN A 113 -5.08 -7.76 0.31
C ASN A 113 -3.57 -7.56 0.45
N LEU A 114 -3.15 -6.97 1.56
CA LEU A 114 -1.76 -6.69 1.88
C LEU A 114 -1.07 -7.97 2.37
N PRO A 115 0.03 -8.42 1.75
CA PRO A 115 0.84 -9.52 2.28
C PRO A 115 1.40 -9.19 3.66
N ALA A 116 1.76 -10.20 4.43
CA ALA A 116 2.52 -10.01 5.67
C ALA A 116 3.81 -9.22 5.43
N ALA A 117 4.22 -8.40 6.40
CA ALA A 117 5.47 -7.62 6.38
C ALA A 117 5.76 -6.95 5.02
N SER A 118 4.80 -6.15 4.54
CA SER A 118 4.85 -5.64 3.17
C SER A 118 4.65 -4.12 3.09
N VAL A 119 5.19 -3.57 2.00
CA VAL A 119 4.94 -2.20 1.55
C VAL A 119 4.32 -2.27 0.17
N VAL A 120 3.13 -1.73 0.00
CA VAL A 120 2.37 -1.73 -1.27
C VAL A 120 2.19 -0.30 -1.74
N LEU A 121 2.48 -0.04 -3.02
CA LEU A 121 2.03 1.16 -3.73
C LEU A 121 0.87 0.75 -4.64
N LEU A 122 -0.23 1.49 -4.58
CA LEU A 122 -1.34 1.40 -5.52
C LEU A 122 -1.56 2.75 -6.18
N THR A 123 -1.58 2.77 -7.52
CA THR A 123 -1.89 3.96 -8.32
C THR A 123 -3.26 3.78 -8.95
N LEU A 124 -4.16 4.72 -8.67
CA LEU A 124 -5.49 4.82 -9.26
C LEU A 124 -5.45 5.88 -10.35
N LYS A 125 -5.88 5.51 -11.56
CA LYS A 125 -6.08 6.47 -12.65
C LYS A 125 -7.57 6.71 -12.85
N LYS A 126 -7.92 7.96 -13.17
CA LYS A 126 -9.30 8.34 -13.48
C LYS A 126 -9.78 7.71 -14.80
N GLU A 127 -11.09 7.49 -14.91
CA GLU A 127 -11.79 7.17 -16.18
C GLU A 127 -11.63 8.25 -17.26
#